data_AF-I0I125-F1
#
_entry.id   AF-I0I125-F1
#
_cell.length_a   1.000
_cell.length_b   1.000
_cell.length_c   1.000
_cell.angle_alpha   90.00
_cell.angle_beta   90.00
_cell.angle_gamma   90.00
#
_symmetry.space_group_name_H-M   'P 1'
#
loop_
_entity.id
_entity.type
_entity.pdbx_description
1 polymer ?
#
loop_
_entity_poly.entity_id
_entity_poly.type
_entity_poly.pdbx_seq_one_letter_code
_entity_poly.pdbx_strand_id
1 'polypeptide(L)'
;MTTTSFDRTAGLAAMLAALVGLLYSVSFVILQNALLYSLCLMLGGLLSLVVLVALFERLGEVDTKVAMLGLMLGAVAALGATIHGGYDLANVLNPPGALPDGVASLPSQIDPRGLLTFGVAGLAVLLAGLLMRRHPAFSRGFTALTFVLGALLIGVYVGRLIVLTPSSPLVLLPAALTGFVVNPLWYVLLGLSLRRGDMAVAEANAPAAA
;
A
#
# COMPACT_ATOMS: atom_id res chain seq x y z
N MET A 1 -21.90 -7.40 -9.82
CA MET A 1 -20.84 -8.43 -9.94
C MET A 1 -20.82 -9.17 -8.61
N THR A 2 -21.03 -10.48 -8.61
CA THR A 2 -21.10 -11.26 -7.37
C THR A 2 -19.73 -11.26 -6.69
N THR A 3 -19.66 -10.94 -5.38
CA THR A 3 -18.40 -11.04 -4.63
C THR A 3 -17.85 -12.45 -4.66
N THR A 4 -16.59 -12.60 -5.05
CA THR A 4 -15.88 -13.87 -5.00
C THR A 4 -15.33 -14.18 -3.60
N SER A 5 -14.88 -15.41 -3.37
CA SER A 5 -14.13 -15.76 -2.16
C SER A 5 -12.83 -14.95 -2.05
N PHE A 6 -12.20 -14.65 -3.19
CA PHE A 6 -10.99 -13.84 -3.25
C PHE A 6 -11.25 -12.38 -2.87
N ASP A 7 -12.35 -11.77 -3.31
CA ASP A 7 -12.74 -10.40 -2.92
C ASP A 7 -12.88 -10.24 -1.41
N ARG A 8 -13.44 -11.25 -0.72
CA ARG A 8 -13.59 -11.23 0.74
C ARG A 8 -12.24 -11.29 1.44
N THR A 9 -11.36 -12.16 0.94
CA THR A 9 -9.98 -12.32 1.42
C THR A 9 -9.18 -11.04 1.21
N ALA A 10 -9.22 -10.46 0.00
CA ALA A 10 -8.57 -9.20 -0.31
C ALA A 10 -9.15 -8.04 0.50
N GLY A 11 -10.46 -8.02 0.73
CA GLY A 11 -11.09 -7.05 1.62
C GLY A 11 -10.62 -7.17 3.07
N LEU A 12 -10.41 -8.39 3.58
CA LEU A 12 -9.78 -8.59 4.90
C LEU A 12 -8.31 -8.16 4.90
N ALA A 13 -7.55 -8.55 3.88
CA ALA A 13 -6.16 -8.15 3.72
C ALA A 13 -6.02 -6.62 3.68
N ALA A 14 -6.95 -5.91 3.06
CA ALA A 14 -6.97 -4.45 3.05
C ALA A 14 -7.18 -3.87 4.46
N MET A 15 -8.13 -4.40 5.23
CA MET A 15 -8.35 -3.97 6.61
C MET A 15 -7.13 -4.23 7.51
N LEU A 16 -6.49 -5.40 7.34
CA LEU A 16 -5.26 -5.72 8.06
C LEU A 16 -4.09 -4.85 7.60
N ALA A 17 -3.98 -4.54 6.31
CA ALA A 17 -2.96 -3.64 5.77
C ALA A 17 -3.14 -2.21 6.31
N ALA A 18 -4.38 -1.74 6.45
CA ALA A 18 -4.67 -0.45 7.09
C ALA A 18 -4.18 -0.43 8.55
N LEU A 19 -4.50 -1.48 9.32
CA LEU A 19 -4.07 -1.61 10.72
C LEU A 19 -2.54 -1.69 10.83
N VAL A 20 -1.91 -2.59 10.07
CA VAL A 20 -0.45 -2.78 10.08
C VAL A 20 0.27 -1.53 9.57
N GLY A 21 -0.27 -0.82 8.58
CA GLY A 21 0.27 0.45 8.11
C GLY A 21 0.18 1.58 9.14
N LEU A 22 -0.89 1.61 9.93
CA LEU A 22 -1.00 2.53 11.06
C LEU A 22 0.00 2.19 12.17
N LEU A 23 0.14 0.90 12.50
CA LEU A 23 1.14 0.42 13.47
C LEU A 23 2.57 0.69 13.01
N TYR A 24 2.85 0.55 11.71
CA TYR A 24 4.11 0.97 11.09
C TYR A 24 4.36 2.45 11.37
N SER A 25 3.38 3.30 11.11
CA SER A 25 3.51 4.76 11.24
C SER A 25 3.74 5.18 12.69
N VAL A 26 3.00 4.58 13.64
CA VAL A 26 3.23 4.77 15.08
C VAL A 26 4.63 4.32 15.47
N SER A 27 5.04 3.14 15.02
CA SER A 27 6.34 2.56 15.36
C SER A 27 7.51 3.35 14.79
N PHE A 28 7.37 3.91 13.59
CA PHE A 28 8.40 4.67 12.90
C PHE A 28 8.48 6.12 13.39
N VAL A 29 7.34 6.83 13.44
CA VAL A 29 7.30 8.27 13.73
C VAL A 29 7.36 8.54 15.24
N ILE A 30 6.61 7.77 16.03
CA ILE A 30 6.40 8.06 17.46
C ILE A 30 7.37 7.24 18.31
N LEU A 31 7.35 5.91 18.16
CA LEU A 31 8.12 5.01 19.03
C LEU A 31 9.58 4.88 18.60
N GLN A 32 9.89 5.18 17.34
CA GLN A 32 11.20 4.95 16.72
C GLN A 32 11.74 3.53 16.95
N ASN A 33 10.84 2.53 16.96
CA ASN A 33 11.16 1.15 17.25
C ASN A 33 11.44 0.37 15.96
N ALA A 34 12.72 0.12 15.70
CA ALA A 34 13.19 -0.51 14.47
C ALA A 34 12.64 -1.92 14.25
N LEU A 35 12.52 -2.72 15.30
CA LEU A 35 11.95 -4.07 15.19
C LEU A 35 10.50 -4.00 14.71
N LEU A 36 9.68 -3.16 15.35
CA LEU A 36 8.25 -3.09 15.07
C LEU A 36 7.95 -2.47 13.70
N TYR A 37 8.57 -1.35 13.34
CA TYR A 37 8.30 -0.77 12.03
C TYR A 37 8.81 -1.69 10.90
N SER A 38 9.91 -2.40 11.09
CA SER A 38 10.44 -3.32 10.05
C SER A 38 9.50 -4.50 9.83
N LEU A 39 9.01 -5.11 10.92
CA LEU A 39 8.03 -6.18 10.87
C LEU A 39 6.70 -5.71 10.23
N CYS A 40 6.20 -4.54 10.65
CA CYS A 40 4.95 -4.01 10.11
C CYS A 40 5.09 -3.68 8.61
N LEU A 41 6.21 -3.11 8.16
CA LEU A 41 6.43 -2.83 6.75
C LEU A 41 6.44 -4.13 5.92
N MET A 42 7.12 -5.16 6.43
CA MET A 42 7.19 -6.47 5.77
C MET A 42 5.79 -7.09 5.61
N LEU A 43 5.03 -7.17 6.70
CA LEU A 43 3.67 -7.72 6.69
C LEU A 43 2.71 -6.86 5.84
N GLY A 44 2.86 -5.53 5.89
CA GLY A 44 2.10 -4.59 5.07
C GLY A 44 2.30 -4.84 3.58
N GLY A 45 3.54 -5.08 3.14
CA GLY A 45 3.86 -5.45 1.75
C GLY A 45 3.13 -6.73 1.31
N LEU A 46 3.21 -7.79 2.11
CA LEU A 46 2.55 -9.08 1.81
C LEU A 46 1.03 -8.95 1.73
N LEU A 47 0.41 -8.23 2.66
CA LEU A 47 -1.04 -7.98 2.66
C LEU A 47 -1.44 -7.15 1.44
N SER A 48 -0.64 -6.14 1.10
CA SER A 48 -0.90 -5.25 -0.04
C SER A 48 -0.88 -5.98 -1.38
N LEU A 49 -0.05 -7.02 -1.53
CA LEU A 49 -0.02 -7.82 -2.75
C LEU A 49 -1.41 -8.42 -3.05
N VAL A 50 -2.07 -9.02 -2.05
CA VAL A 50 -3.42 -9.59 -2.18
C VAL A 50 -4.44 -8.52 -2.57
N VAL A 51 -4.34 -7.35 -1.94
CA VAL A 51 -5.24 -6.21 -2.18
C VAL A 51 -5.11 -5.68 -3.61
N LEU A 52 -3.87 -5.52 -4.08
CA LEU A 52 -3.58 -4.97 -5.40
C LEU A 52 -4.00 -5.93 -6.52
N VAL A 53 -3.88 -7.26 -6.31
CA VAL A 53 -4.43 -8.25 -7.25
C VAL A 53 -5.93 -8.03 -7.43
N ALA A 54 -6.71 -7.96 -6.34
CA ALA A 54 -8.15 -7.76 -6.43
C ALA A 54 -8.54 -6.40 -7.04
N LEU A 55 -7.80 -5.34 -6.68
CA LEU A 55 -8.04 -4.01 -7.24
C LEU A 55 -7.83 -4.00 -8.76
N PHE A 56 -6.69 -4.49 -9.24
CA PHE A 56 -6.37 -4.42 -10.66
C PHE A 56 -7.14 -5.44 -11.50
N GLU A 57 -7.53 -6.58 -10.94
CA GLU A 57 -8.46 -7.49 -11.60
C GLU A 57 -9.80 -6.79 -11.88
N ARG A 58 -10.38 -6.12 -10.87
CA ARG A 58 -11.60 -5.32 -11.06
C ARG A 58 -11.41 -4.16 -12.04
N LEU A 59 -10.28 -3.44 -11.96
CA LEU A 59 -9.99 -2.35 -12.89
C LEU A 59 -9.71 -2.83 -14.33
N GLY A 60 -9.47 -4.12 -14.52
CA GLY A 60 -9.34 -4.75 -15.84
C GLY A 60 -10.58 -4.65 -16.71
N GLU A 61 -11.76 -4.43 -16.11
CA GLU A 61 -13.02 -4.14 -16.82
C GLU A 61 -12.97 -2.82 -17.61
N VAL A 62 -12.14 -1.86 -17.18
CA VAL A 62 -11.96 -0.56 -17.88
C VAL A 62 -10.96 -0.70 -19.01
N ASP A 63 -9.77 -1.23 -18.68
CA ASP A 63 -8.68 -1.46 -19.62
C ASP A 63 -7.74 -2.53 -19.06
N THR A 64 -7.83 -3.73 -19.62
CA THR A 64 -7.08 -4.89 -19.15
C THR A 64 -5.56 -4.71 -19.26
N LYS A 65 -5.06 -4.00 -20.28
CA LYS A 65 -3.61 -3.86 -20.50
C LYS A 65 -3.00 -2.88 -19.51
N VAL A 66 -3.68 -1.76 -19.27
CA VAL A 66 -3.24 -0.77 -18.27
C VAL A 66 -3.38 -1.34 -16.86
N ALA A 67 -4.46 -2.10 -16.59
CA ALA A 67 -4.63 -2.79 -15.32
C ALA A 67 -3.52 -3.81 -15.05
N MET A 68 -3.14 -4.60 -16.07
CA MET A 68 -2.03 -5.56 -15.96
C MET A 68 -0.69 -4.85 -15.70
N LEU A 69 -0.41 -3.73 -16.37
CA LEU A 69 0.79 -2.92 -16.08
C LEU A 69 0.76 -2.41 -14.63
N GLY A 70 -0.38 -1.87 -14.19
CA GLY A 70 -0.56 -1.42 -12.82
C GLY A 70 -0.36 -2.54 -11.79
N LEU A 71 -0.86 -3.75 -12.08
CA LEU A 71 -0.64 -4.93 -11.24
C LEU A 71 0.82 -5.35 -11.19
N MET A 72 1.54 -5.36 -12.31
CA MET A 72 2.96 -5.69 -12.34
C MET A 72 3.77 -4.72 -11.48
N LEU A 73 3.52 -3.41 -11.63
CA LEU A 73 4.17 -2.38 -10.80
C LEU A 73 3.76 -2.53 -9.32
N GLY A 74 2.48 -2.74 -9.05
CA GLY A 74 1.96 -2.94 -7.69
C GLY A 74 2.55 -4.16 -7.00
N ALA A 75 2.69 -5.28 -7.72
CA ALA A 75 3.29 -6.50 -7.19
C ALA A 75 4.78 -6.30 -6.89
N VAL A 76 5.53 -5.67 -7.80
CA VAL A 76 6.94 -5.29 -7.58
C VAL A 76 7.07 -4.38 -6.37
N ALA A 77 6.18 -3.40 -6.22
CA ALA A 77 6.19 -2.49 -5.08
C ALA A 77 5.85 -3.16 -3.75
N ALA A 78 4.84 -4.03 -3.73
CA ALA A 78 4.45 -4.81 -2.55
C ALA A 78 5.57 -5.75 -2.08
N LEU A 79 6.25 -6.40 -3.02
CA LEU A 79 7.45 -7.18 -2.74
C LEU A 79 8.62 -6.27 -2.32
N GLY A 80 8.76 -5.09 -2.91
CA GLY A 80 9.71 -4.06 -2.49
C GLY A 80 9.56 -3.70 -1.01
N ALA A 81 8.33 -3.41 -0.57
CA ALA A 81 8.01 -3.14 0.83
C ALA A 81 8.31 -4.35 1.74
N THR A 82 7.99 -5.55 1.26
CA THR A 82 8.32 -6.81 1.97
C THR A 82 9.82 -6.96 2.17
N ILE A 83 10.60 -6.74 1.12
CA ILE A 83 12.07 -6.82 1.12
C ILE A 83 12.66 -5.72 2.00
N HIS A 84 12.13 -4.49 1.93
CA HIS A 84 12.58 -3.37 2.77
C HIS A 84 12.40 -3.68 4.25
N GLY A 85 11.20 -4.08 4.65
CA GLY A 85 10.92 -4.47 6.03
C GLY A 85 11.73 -5.68 6.47
N GLY A 86 11.90 -6.68 5.60
CA GLY A 86 12.72 -7.87 5.89
C GLY A 86 14.20 -7.54 6.04
N TYR A 87 14.74 -6.64 5.22
CA TYR A 87 16.12 -6.16 5.30
C TYR A 87 16.39 -5.43 6.61
N ASP A 88 15.53 -4.47 6.96
CA ASP A 88 15.68 -3.74 8.23
C ASP A 88 15.51 -4.68 9.42
N LEU A 89 14.54 -5.60 9.38
CA LEU A 89 14.30 -6.57 10.44
C LEU A 89 15.50 -7.51 10.65
N ALA A 90 16.13 -7.99 9.56
CA ALA A 90 17.33 -8.81 9.64
C ALA A 90 18.48 -8.08 10.32
N ASN A 91 18.71 -6.81 9.97
CA ASN A 91 19.76 -5.99 10.56
C ASN A 91 19.48 -5.61 12.02
N VAL A 92 18.21 -5.51 12.43
CA VAL A 92 17.85 -5.27 13.84
C VAL A 92 18.06 -6.53 14.68
N LEU A 93 17.68 -7.71 14.15
CA LEU A 93 17.79 -8.98 14.87
C LEU A 93 19.23 -9.50 14.96
N ASN A 94 19.99 -9.32 13.89
CA ASN A 94 21.41 -9.69 13.82
C ASN A 94 22.21 -8.52 13.24
N PRO A 95 22.54 -7.52 14.07
CA PRO A 95 23.30 -6.37 13.63
C PRO A 95 24.61 -6.80 12.99
N PRO A 96 24.97 -6.26 11.80
CA PRO A 96 26.29 -6.50 11.26
C PRO A 96 27.35 -6.00 12.27
N GLY A 97 28.48 -6.70 12.36
CA GLY A 97 29.62 -6.24 13.14
C GLY A 97 30.05 -4.83 12.70
N ALA A 98 30.87 -4.14 13.49
CA ALA A 98 31.24 -2.75 13.25
C ALA A 98 31.66 -2.50 11.78
N LEU A 99 30.75 -1.90 11.01
CA LEU A 99 30.99 -1.45 9.65
C LEU A 99 31.49 0.00 9.72
N PRO A 100 32.39 0.43 8.81
CA PRO A 100 32.68 1.85 8.67
C PRO A 100 31.39 2.65 8.43
N ASP A 101 31.26 3.84 9.02
CA ASP A 101 30.03 4.65 9.00
C ASP A 101 29.50 4.93 7.58
N GLY A 102 30.41 5.07 6.60
CA GLY A 102 30.06 5.26 5.19
C GLY A 102 29.45 4.02 4.52
N VAL A 103 29.69 2.82 5.04
CA VAL A 103 29.13 1.56 4.53
C VAL A 103 27.78 1.28 5.20
N ALA A 104 27.65 1.56 6.50
CA ALA A 104 26.41 1.38 7.25
C ALA A 104 25.24 2.26 6.76
N SER A 105 25.55 3.34 6.03
CA SER A 105 24.56 4.31 5.52
C SER A 105 24.21 4.14 4.04
N LEU A 106 24.78 3.13 3.36
CA LEU A 106 24.49 2.84 1.96
C LEU A 106 23.02 2.44 1.76
N PRO A 107 22.38 2.85 0.65
CA PRO A 107 21.04 2.40 0.33
C PRO A 107 21.04 0.91 -0.01
N SER A 108 19.91 0.23 0.24
CA SER A 108 19.66 -1.13 -0.24
C SER A 108 19.88 -1.24 -1.75
N GLN A 109 20.51 -2.32 -2.20
CA GLN A 109 20.75 -2.58 -3.62
C GLN A 109 19.46 -2.91 -4.39
N ILE A 110 18.43 -3.39 -3.68
CA ILE A 110 17.16 -3.80 -4.30
C ILE A 110 16.11 -2.68 -4.13
N ASP A 111 16.07 -2.05 -2.97
CA ASP A 111 15.10 -0.98 -2.69
C ASP A 111 15.78 0.31 -2.20
N PRO A 112 16.59 0.95 -3.06
CA PRO A 112 17.41 2.09 -2.65
C PRO A 112 16.52 3.25 -2.19
N ARG A 113 16.65 3.59 -0.90
CA ARG A 113 15.86 4.64 -0.22
C ARG A 113 14.33 4.46 -0.32
N GLY A 114 13.84 3.27 -0.65
CA GLY A 114 12.40 3.00 -0.83
C GLY A 114 11.88 3.24 -2.26
N LEU A 115 12.73 3.14 -3.29
CA LEU A 115 12.31 3.27 -4.69
C LEU A 115 11.14 2.33 -5.04
N LEU A 116 11.25 1.03 -4.73
CA LEU A 116 10.20 0.06 -4.98
C LEU A 116 9.03 0.28 -4.01
N THR A 117 9.35 0.43 -2.72
CA THR A 117 8.36 0.56 -1.64
C THR A 117 7.43 1.76 -1.82
N PHE A 118 7.97 2.91 -2.26
CA PHE A 118 7.23 4.17 -2.33
C PHE A 118 7.13 4.69 -3.77
N GLY A 119 8.23 4.72 -4.53
CA GLY A 119 8.22 5.25 -5.90
C GLY A 119 7.37 4.42 -6.85
N VAL A 120 7.68 3.12 -6.97
CA VAL A 120 6.93 2.19 -7.83
C VAL A 120 5.52 1.97 -7.29
N ALA A 121 5.33 1.91 -5.97
CA ALA A 121 4.00 1.87 -5.36
C ALA A 121 3.15 3.07 -5.78
N GLY A 122 3.71 4.27 -5.71
CA GLY A 122 3.03 5.49 -6.11
C GLY A 122 2.60 5.46 -7.58
N LEU A 123 3.47 4.98 -8.49
CA LEU A 123 3.12 4.81 -9.91
C LEU A 123 1.96 3.81 -10.11
N ALA A 124 2.00 2.67 -9.43
CA ALA A 124 0.91 1.70 -9.49
C ALA A 124 -0.41 2.31 -9.00
N VAL A 125 -0.38 2.99 -7.85
CA VAL A 125 -1.57 3.66 -7.29
C VAL A 125 -2.09 4.77 -8.21
N LEU A 126 -1.22 5.55 -8.87
CA LEU A 126 -1.65 6.54 -9.86
C LEU A 126 -2.33 5.90 -11.08
N LEU A 127 -1.83 4.77 -11.57
CA LEU A 127 -2.50 4.00 -12.63
C LEU A 127 -3.86 3.48 -12.17
N ALA A 128 -3.97 3.00 -10.92
CA ALA A 128 -5.25 2.63 -10.35
C ALA A 128 -6.22 3.82 -10.33
N GLY A 129 -5.76 5.01 -9.93
CA GLY A 129 -6.57 6.24 -9.97
C GLY A 129 -7.06 6.60 -11.37
N LEU A 130 -6.19 6.45 -12.39
CA LEU A 130 -6.55 6.68 -13.80
C LEU A 130 -7.62 5.73 -14.32
N LEU A 131 -7.63 4.48 -13.87
CA LEU A 131 -8.67 3.50 -14.21
C LEU A 131 -9.94 3.72 -13.39
N MET A 132 -9.81 3.94 -12.07
CA MET A 132 -10.93 4.19 -11.15
C MET A 132 -11.80 5.36 -11.62
N ARG A 133 -11.22 6.42 -12.21
CA ARG A 133 -11.97 7.59 -12.72
C ARG A 133 -13.02 7.24 -13.78
N ARG A 134 -12.83 6.11 -14.49
CA ARG A 134 -13.70 5.62 -15.57
C ARG A 134 -14.59 4.45 -15.12
N HIS A 135 -14.41 3.96 -13.90
CA HIS A 135 -15.09 2.79 -13.40
C HIS A 135 -16.29 3.19 -12.50
N PRO A 136 -17.51 2.73 -12.79
CA PRO A 136 -18.73 3.24 -12.13
C PRO A 136 -18.82 2.90 -10.64
N ALA A 137 -18.16 1.84 -10.18
CA ALA A 137 -18.19 1.44 -8.77
C ALA A 137 -17.37 2.35 -7.82
N PHE A 138 -16.53 3.24 -8.34
CA PHE A 138 -15.68 4.09 -7.51
C PHE A 138 -16.18 5.53 -7.48
N SER A 139 -16.33 6.09 -6.28
CA SER A 139 -16.74 7.48 -6.11
C SER A 139 -15.61 8.45 -6.47
N ARG A 140 -15.97 9.66 -6.92
CA ARG A 140 -14.98 10.71 -7.24
C ARG A 140 -14.04 11.02 -6.08
N GLY A 141 -14.57 11.01 -4.85
CA GLY A 141 -13.78 11.24 -3.64
C GLY A 141 -12.75 10.14 -3.40
N PHE A 142 -13.12 8.88 -3.59
CA PHE A 142 -12.18 7.77 -3.45
C PHE A 142 -11.13 7.77 -4.57
N THR A 143 -11.52 8.08 -5.81
CA THR A 143 -10.55 8.27 -6.91
C THR A 143 -9.55 9.39 -6.61
N ALA A 144 -10.02 10.54 -6.09
CA ALA A 144 -9.14 11.64 -5.71
C ALA A 144 -8.18 11.24 -4.58
N LEU A 145 -8.66 10.52 -3.56
CA LEU A 145 -7.83 9.96 -2.50
C LEU A 145 -6.74 9.04 -3.05
N THR A 146 -7.06 8.20 -4.03
CA THR A 146 -6.08 7.33 -4.71
C THR A 146 -4.98 8.16 -5.39
N PHE A 147 -5.33 9.24 -6.10
CA PHE A 147 -4.32 10.14 -6.69
C PHE A 147 -3.45 10.81 -5.62
N VAL A 148 -4.06 11.29 -4.54
CA VAL A 148 -3.32 11.90 -3.41
C VAL A 148 -2.37 10.89 -2.79
N LEU A 149 -2.80 9.64 -2.57
CA LEU A 149 -1.94 8.57 -2.06
C LEU A 149 -0.75 8.32 -2.99
N GLY A 150 -1.01 8.14 -4.29
CA GLY A 150 0.04 7.90 -5.28
C GLY A 150 1.07 9.04 -5.34
N ALA A 151 0.60 10.29 -5.32
CA ALA A 151 1.47 11.47 -5.31
C ALA A 151 2.30 11.57 -4.01
N LEU A 152 1.68 11.31 -2.85
CA LEU A 152 2.37 11.33 -1.57
C LEU A 152 3.45 10.23 -1.49
N LEU A 153 3.18 9.02 -1.98
CA LEU A 153 4.17 7.94 -2.02
C LEU A 153 5.40 8.33 -2.86
N ILE A 154 5.19 8.93 -4.03
CA ILE A 154 6.30 9.47 -4.84
C ILE A 154 7.03 10.59 -4.09
N GLY A 155 6.28 11.48 -3.42
CA GLY A 155 6.85 12.54 -2.58
C GLY A 155 7.73 12.00 -1.44
N VAL A 156 7.30 10.93 -0.76
CA VAL A 156 8.08 10.24 0.28
C VAL A 156 9.37 9.67 -0.31
N TYR A 157 9.30 9.00 -1.46
CA TYR A 157 10.49 8.49 -2.14
C TYR A 157 11.48 9.61 -2.48
N VAL A 158 11.02 10.65 -3.17
CA VAL A 158 11.87 11.79 -3.57
C VAL A 158 12.45 12.49 -2.35
N GLY A 159 11.66 12.66 -1.28
CA GLY A 159 12.13 13.20 -0.02
C GLY A 159 13.27 12.36 0.57
N ARG A 160 13.10 11.04 0.64
CA ARG A 160 14.12 10.09 1.13
C ARG A 160 15.35 9.98 0.22
N LEU A 161 15.20 10.28 -1.06
CA LEU A 161 16.28 10.25 -2.04
C LEU A 161 17.20 11.47 -1.89
N ILE A 162 16.64 12.65 -1.64
CA ILE A 162 17.37 13.92 -1.60
C ILE A 162 17.78 14.31 -0.18
N VAL A 163 16.91 14.05 0.81
CA VAL A 163 17.12 14.42 2.20
C VAL A 163 17.52 13.18 3.00
N LEU A 164 18.80 13.11 3.36
CA LEU A 164 19.36 11.94 4.05
C LEU A 164 18.91 11.83 5.51
N THR A 165 18.45 12.93 6.12
CA THR A 165 17.97 12.95 7.49
C THR A 165 16.46 12.66 7.55
N PRO A 166 16.03 11.48 8.03
CA PRO A 166 14.61 11.09 8.03
C PRO A 166 13.72 11.96 8.94
N SER A 167 14.30 12.60 9.96
CA SER A 167 13.59 13.50 10.86
C SER A 167 13.35 14.90 10.27
N SER A 168 13.85 15.18 9.07
CA SER A 168 13.55 16.43 8.38
C SER A 168 12.04 16.57 8.17
N PRO A 169 11.42 17.72 8.48
CA PRO A 169 9.99 17.94 8.24
C PRO A 169 9.57 17.68 6.78
N LEU A 170 10.46 17.90 5.81
CA LEU A 170 10.20 17.64 4.39
C LEU A 170 9.98 16.15 4.08
N VAL A 171 10.56 15.25 4.88
CA VAL A 171 10.37 13.80 4.76
C VAL A 171 9.27 13.32 5.70
N LEU A 172 9.30 13.84 6.94
CA LEU A 172 8.41 13.40 8.00
C LEU A 172 6.95 13.77 7.75
N LEU A 173 6.67 14.97 7.23
CA LEU A 173 5.28 15.43 6.99
C LEU A 173 4.57 14.59 5.92
N PRO A 174 5.12 14.38 4.71
CA PRO A 174 4.50 13.48 3.74
C PRO A 174 4.37 12.05 4.27
N ALA A 175 5.38 11.54 4.97
CA ALA A 175 5.34 10.20 5.55
C ALA A 175 4.25 10.06 6.61
N ALA A 176 4.11 11.03 7.51
CA ALA A 176 3.08 11.04 8.54
C ALA A 176 1.68 11.18 7.94
N LEU A 177 1.48 12.10 6.99
CA LEU A 177 0.18 12.26 6.33
C LEU A 177 -0.23 10.99 5.58
N THR A 178 0.72 10.38 4.87
CA THR A 178 0.51 9.10 4.18
C THR A 178 0.15 8.02 5.19
N GLY A 179 0.97 7.84 6.22
CA GLY A 179 0.91 6.72 7.14
C GLY A 179 -0.26 6.76 8.14
N PHE A 180 -0.61 7.94 8.65
CA PHE A 180 -1.66 8.08 9.66
C PHE A 180 -3.05 8.28 9.06
N VAL A 181 -3.15 8.86 7.86
CA VAL A 181 -4.44 9.34 7.34
C VAL A 181 -4.74 8.72 5.99
N VAL A 182 -3.96 9.04 4.97
CA VAL A 182 -4.33 8.76 3.58
C VAL A 182 -4.30 7.25 3.30
N ASN A 183 -3.24 6.56 3.71
CA ASN A 183 -3.06 5.15 3.44
C ASN A 183 -4.04 4.27 4.23
N PRO A 184 -4.24 4.43 5.56
CA PRO A 184 -5.25 3.67 6.29
C PRO A 184 -6.66 3.87 5.73
N LEU A 185 -7.04 5.12 5.43
CA LEU A 185 -8.33 5.44 4.85
C LEU A 185 -8.51 4.77 3.48
N TRP A 186 -7.49 4.82 2.62
CA TRP A 186 -7.52 4.22 1.29
C TRP A 186 -7.73 2.70 1.37
N TYR A 187 -6.98 2.00 2.23
CA TYR A 187 -7.14 0.55 2.42
C TYR A 187 -8.49 0.18 3.02
N VAL A 188 -9.00 0.94 3.99
CA VAL A 188 -10.34 0.69 4.56
C VAL A 188 -11.41 0.86 3.49
N LEU A 189 -11.40 1.95 2.74
CA LEU A 189 -12.37 2.21 1.66
C LEU A 189 -12.29 1.13 0.57
N LEU A 190 -11.07 0.74 0.19
CA LEU A 190 -10.87 -0.35 -0.77
C LEU A 190 -11.42 -1.67 -0.24
N GLY A 191 -11.12 -2.02 1.02
CA GLY A 191 -11.60 -3.25 1.63
C GLY A 191 -13.13 -3.32 1.72
N LEU A 192 -13.78 -2.19 2.03
CA LEU A 192 -15.24 -2.08 1.98
C LEU A 192 -15.78 -2.22 0.56
N SER A 193 -15.11 -1.60 -0.42
CA SER A 193 -15.48 -1.69 -1.85
C SER A 193 -15.36 -3.11 -2.40
N LEU A 194 -14.31 -3.85 -2.02
CA LEU A 194 -14.10 -5.23 -2.46
C LEU A 194 -15.19 -6.17 -1.90
N ARG A 195 -15.58 -5.97 -0.64
CA ARG A 195 -16.61 -6.77 0.04
C ARG A 195 -18.04 -6.47 -0.40
N ARG A 196 -18.28 -5.33 -1.06
CA ARG A 196 -19.59 -4.99 -1.61
C ARG A 196 -19.77 -5.66 -2.97
N GLY A 197 -20.46 -6.80 -2.95
CA GLY A 197 -21.02 -7.47 -4.12
C GLY A 197 -22.48 -7.73 -3.82
N ASP A 198 -23.33 -6.83 -4.30
CA ASP A 198 -24.77 -6.98 -4.49
C ASP A 198 -25.56 -7.56 -3.28
N MET A 199 -25.89 -6.70 -2.29
CA MET A 199 -27.05 -6.96 -1.41
C MET A 199 -28.37 -7.09 -2.20
N ALA A 200 -28.40 -6.64 -3.46
CA ALA A 200 -29.57 -6.66 -4.32
C ALA A 200 -29.96 -8.06 -4.84
N VAL A 201 -29.05 -9.05 -4.88
CA VAL A 201 -29.37 -10.41 -5.36
C VAL A 201 -30.01 -11.27 -4.27
N ALA A 202 -29.79 -10.93 -2.99
CA ALA A 202 -30.39 -11.62 -1.85
C ALA A 202 -31.86 -11.19 -1.62
N GLU A 203 -32.21 -9.93 -1.87
CA GLU A 203 -33.60 -9.46 -1.80
C GLU A 203 -34.46 -9.92 -3.00
N ALA A 204 -33.87 -10.01 -4.20
CA ALA A 204 -34.60 -10.46 -5.40
C ALA A 204 -34.91 -11.98 -5.42
N ASN A 205 -34.21 -12.78 -4.61
CA ASN A 205 -34.43 -14.22 -4.47
C ASN A 205 -35.12 -14.60 -3.15
N ALA A 206 -35.57 -13.63 -2.35
CA ALA A 206 -36.44 -13.93 -1.23
C ALA A 206 -37.75 -14.52 -1.79
N PRO A 207 -38.15 -15.76 -1.41
CA PRO A 207 -39.42 -16.30 -1.86
C PRO A 207 -40.52 -15.34 -1.40
N ALA A 208 -41.36 -14.90 -2.34
CA ALA A 208 -42.55 -14.14 -2.01
C ALA A 208 -43.35 -14.98 -1.00
N ALA A 209 -43.48 -14.46 0.22
CA ALA A 209 -44.27 -15.11 1.25
C ALA A 209 -45.70 -15.27 0.71
N ALA A 210 -46.12 -16.53 0.60
CA ALA A 210 -47.47 -16.94 0.19
C ALA A 210 -48.50 -16.62 1.28
#